data_AF-A0A2V1CZR5-F1
#
_entry.id   AF-A0A2V1CZR5-F1
#
_cell.length_a   1.000
_cell.length_b   1.000
_cell.length_c   1.000
_cell.angle_alpha   90.00
_cell.angle_beta   90.00
_cell.angle_gamma   90.00
#
_symmetry.space_group_name_H-M   'P 1'
#
loop_
_entity.id
_entity.type
_entity.pdbx_description
1 polymer ?
#
loop_
_entity_poly.entity_id
_entity_poly.type
_entity_poly.pdbx_seq_one_letter_code
_entity_poly.pdbx_strand_id
1 'polypeptide(L)'
;MTVSSRLEILQSKPIGDGLNGVHDSFNSICQDVGISASLQALDQIGSEDIQNLSLALVSALQILPAARLLRSKTGNNLFSHLAKLNSAISSDDFNIEQIRPLWNAVLNKESDDVIWNKVEAAVTESTPPPRPPSSFPQTPWVRNTSSFANSTEHRKYVDGVLKEELGPLYVGVPGFFEAYFGSVAGLQPAARAVFDKCKEGDSPLYQKESGWQDWPKEAREKDVLSWFAELTGQFLDFAEEHQLASRARRRPLAQPHQRILDSTAD
;
A
#
# COMPACT_ATOMS: atom_id res chain seq x y z
N MET A 1 16.03 -25.46 -19.27
CA MET A 1 14.57 -25.66 -19.35
C MET A 1 14.05 -24.81 -20.49
N THR A 2 13.56 -25.45 -21.56
CA THR A 2 12.90 -24.76 -22.67
C THR A 2 11.63 -24.08 -22.15
N VAL A 3 11.48 -22.79 -22.42
CA VAL A 3 10.23 -22.08 -22.15
C VAL A 3 9.21 -22.63 -23.14
N SER A 4 8.28 -23.47 -22.68
CA SER A 4 7.19 -23.95 -23.53
C SER A 4 6.39 -22.76 -24.06
N SER A 5 6.04 -22.80 -25.35
CA SER A 5 5.23 -21.75 -25.94
C SER A 5 3.84 -21.71 -25.30
N ARG A 6 3.19 -20.53 -25.27
CA ARG A 6 1.84 -20.38 -24.70
C ARG A 6 0.87 -21.42 -25.27
N LEU A 7 0.91 -21.63 -26.58
CA LEU A 7 0.06 -22.59 -27.28
C LEU A 7 0.31 -24.04 -26.81
N GLU A 8 1.56 -24.45 -26.61
CA GLU A 8 1.88 -25.78 -26.06
C GLU A 8 1.33 -25.97 -24.63
N ILE A 9 1.40 -24.92 -23.81
CA ILE A 9 0.85 -24.95 -22.43
C ILE A 9 -0.67 -25.13 -22.49
N LEU A 10 -1.36 -24.36 -23.33
CA LEU A 10 -2.82 -24.46 -23.46
C LEU A 10 -3.27 -25.79 -24.06
N GLN A 11 -2.54 -26.34 -25.03
CA GLN A 11 -2.84 -27.67 -25.59
C GLN A 11 -2.60 -28.79 -24.58
N SER A 12 -1.55 -28.70 -23.76
CA SER A 12 -1.21 -29.74 -22.78
C SER A 12 -1.99 -29.65 -21.47
N LYS A 13 -2.50 -28.45 -21.14
CA LYS A 13 -3.26 -28.13 -19.92
C LYS A 13 -4.48 -27.27 -20.26
N PRO A 14 -5.46 -27.81 -21.00
CA PRO A 14 -6.67 -27.07 -21.34
C PRO A 14 -7.51 -26.78 -20.09
N ILE A 15 -8.41 -25.80 -20.18
CA ILE A 15 -9.39 -25.49 -19.15
C ILE A 15 -10.35 -26.68 -18.96
N GLY A 16 -10.83 -27.25 -20.07
CA GLY A 16 -11.74 -28.39 -20.08
C GLY A 16 -12.96 -28.16 -19.18
N ASP A 17 -13.25 -29.11 -18.31
CA ASP A 17 -14.38 -29.07 -17.37
C ASP A 17 -14.14 -28.18 -16.13
N GLY A 18 -12.99 -27.51 -16.04
CA GLY A 18 -12.58 -26.76 -14.86
C GLY A 18 -13.49 -25.60 -14.47
N LEU A 19 -14.36 -25.13 -15.39
CA LEU A 19 -15.33 -24.05 -15.15
C LEU A 19 -16.78 -24.55 -15.04
N ASN A 20 -17.04 -25.86 -15.14
CA ASN A 20 -18.41 -26.39 -15.10
C ASN A 20 -19.13 -26.02 -13.79
N GLY A 21 -18.44 -26.10 -12.64
CA GLY A 21 -19.03 -25.69 -11.36
C GLY A 21 -19.42 -24.21 -11.32
N VAL A 22 -18.68 -23.34 -12.01
CA VAL A 22 -19.00 -21.90 -12.12
C VAL A 22 -20.24 -21.70 -13.00
N HIS A 23 -20.34 -22.43 -14.10
CA HIS A 23 -21.54 -22.42 -14.96
C HIS A 23 -22.77 -22.91 -14.21
N ASP A 24 -22.64 -23.99 -13.42
CA ASP A 24 -23.73 -24.55 -12.63
C ASP A 24 -24.19 -23.56 -11.54
N SER A 25 -23.26 -22.92 -10.82
CA SER A 25 -23.59 -21.89 -9.83
C SER A 25 -24.28 -20.68 -10.47
N PHE A 26 -23.80 -20.21 -11.63
CA PHE A 26 -24.43 -19.10 -12.35
C PHE A 26 -25.86 -19.46 -12.79
N ASN A 27 -26.05 -20.65 -13.37
CA ASN A 27 -27.36 -21.12 -13.79
C ASN A 27 -28.33 -21.28 -12.61
N SER A 28 -27.86 -21.78 -11.46
CA SER A 28 -28.67 -21.90 -10.24
C SER A 28 -29.17 -20.54 -9.78
N ILE A 29 -28.28 -19.54 -9.70
CA ILE A 29 -28.66 -18.18 -9.29
C ILE A 29 -29.64 -17.56 -10.27
N CYS A 30 -29.44 -17.74 -11.58
CA CYS A 30 -30.41 -17.26 -12.57
C CYS A 30 -31.79 -17.92 -12.39
N GLN A 31 -31.84 -19.22 -12.06
CA GLN A 31 -33.10 -19.91 -11.77
C GLN A 31 -33.78 -19.39 -10.51
N ASP A 32 -33.02 -19.15 -9.44
CA ASP A 32 -33.54 -18.64 -8.17
C ASP A 32 -34.12 -17.23 -8.30
N VAL A 33 -33.49 -16.39 -9.14
CA VAL A 33 -33.96 -15.04 -9.48
C VAL A 33 -35.08 -15.05 -10.53
N GLY A 34 -35.31 -16.18 -11.21
CA GLY A 34 -36.34 -16.33 -12.24
C GLY A 34 -35.99 -15.69 -13.60
N ILE A 35 -34.70 -15.55 -13.90
CA ILE A 35 -34.17 -14.95 -15.13
C ILE A 35 -33.48 -16.00 -16.01
N SER A 36 -33.44 -15.75 -17.33
CA SER A 36 -32.73 -16.64 -18.24
C SER A 36 -31.22 -16.43 -18.12
N ALA A 37 -30.48 -17.54 -17.99
CA ALA A 37 -29.02 -17.55 -17.92
C ALA A 37 -28.43 -16.96 -19.21
N SER A 38 -28.01 -15.70 -19.13
CA SER A 38 -27.50 -14.91 -20.25
C SER A 38 -26.56 -13.83 -19.74
N LEU A 39 -25.81 -13.21 -20.64
CA LEU A 39 -24.90 -12.11 -20.29
C LEU A 39 -25.61 -10.95 -19.60
N GLN A 40 -26.86 -10.68 -19.99
CA GLN A 40 -27.71 -9.63 -19.41
C GLN A 40 -28.21 -9.99 -18.01
N ALA A 41 -28.13 -11.26 -17.61
CA ALA A 41 -28.48 -11.69 -16.26
C ALA A 41 -27.46 -11.15 -15.23
N LEU A 42 -26.20 -10.92 -15.64
CA LEU A 42 -25.20 -10.29 -14.76
C LEU A 42 -25.59 -8.88 -14.31
N ASP A 43 -26.46 -8.19 -15.05
CA ASP A 43 -26.96 -6.86 -14.68
C ASP A 43 -28.13 -6.92 -13.68
N GLN A 44 -28.72 -8.09 -13.50
CA GLN A 44 -29.95 -8.32 -12.73
C GLN A 44 -29.71 -9.10 -11.43
N ILE A 45 -28.56 -9.76 -11.30
CA ILE A 45 -28.14 -10.46 -10.09
C ILE A 45 -27.68 -9.43 -9.04
N GLY A 46 -27.91 -9.72 -7.76
CA GLY A 46 -27.44 -8.86 -6.66
C GLY A 46 -25.92 -8.71 -6.64
N SER A 47 -25.43 -7.57 -6.14
CA SER A 47 -23.99 -7.28 -6.10
C SER A 47 -23.20 -8.31 -5.28
N GLU A 48 -23.76 -8.81 -4.18
CA GLU A 48 -23.15 -9.82 -3.32
C GLU A 48 -23.04 -11.18 -4.04
N ASP A 49 -24.11 -11.62 -4.71
CA ASP A 49 -24.11 -12.86 -5.49
C ASP A 49 -23.12 -12.81 -6.65
N ILE A 50 -23.07 -11.67 -7.35
CA ILE A 50 -22.07 -11.41 -8.40
C ILE A 50 -20.66 -11.48 -7.84
N GLN A 51 -20.41 -10.89 -6.68
CA GLN A 51 -19.09 -10.89 -6.05
C GLN A 51 -18.68 -12.32 -5.67
N ASN A 52 -19.60 -13.10 -5.09
CA ASN A 52 -19.37 -14.51 -4.75
C ASN A 52 -19.11 -15.38 -6.00
N LEU A 53 -19.91 -15.19 -7.06
CA LEU A 53 -19.69 -15.85 -8.35
C LEU A 53 -18.33 -15.48 -8.96
N SER A 54 -17.95 -14.21 -8.84
CA SER A 54 -16.67 -13.69 -9.34
C SER A 54 -15.48 -14.32 -8.61
N LEU A 55 -15.58 -14.48 -7.28
CA LEU A 55 -14.58 -15.20 -6.48
C LEU A 55 -14.50 -16.67 -6.87
N ALA A 56 -15.64 -17.33 -7.09
CA ALA A 56 -15.68 -18.72 -7.54
C ALA A 56 -15.01 -18.88 -8.92
N LEU A 57 -15.30 -17.99 -9.85
CA LEU A 57 -14.69 -17.97 -11.19
C LEU A 57 -13.16 -17.82 -11.13
N VAL A 58 -12.67 -16.80 -10.42
CA VAL A 58 -11.23 -16.53 -10.30
C VAL A 58 -10.53 -17.67 -9.58
N SER A 59 -11.14 -18.25 -8.55
CA SER A 59 -10.60 -19.41 -7.83
C SER A 59 -10.54 -20.66 -8.70
N ALA A 60 -11.58 -20.94 -9.48
CA ALA A 60 -11.60 -22.06 -10.42
C ALA A 60 -10.48 -21.93 -11.47
N LEU A 61 -10.30 -20.73 -12.04
CA LEU A 61 -9.18 -20.45 -12.96
C LEU A 61 -7.81 -20.59 -12.27
N GLN A 62 -7.69 -20.16 -11.02
CA GLN A 62 -6.44 -20.17 -10.27
C GLN A 62 -5.93 -21.58 -9.99
N ILE A 63 -6.82 -22.55 -9.73
CA ILE A 63 -6.42 -23.93 -9.45
C ILE A 63 -6.03 -24.73 -10.69
N LEU A 64 -6.30 -24.21 -11.90
CA LEU A 64 -5.94 -24.87 -13.14
C LEU A 64 -4.42 -24.96 -13.31
N PRO A 65 -3.88 -26.09 -13.82
CA PRO A 65 -2.44 -26.26 -14.01
C PRO A 65 -1.81 -25.18 -14.90
N ALA A 66 -2.54 -24.71 -15.92
CA ALA A 66 -2.10 -23.67 -16.83
C ALA A 66 -1.79 -22.34 -16.11
N ALA A 67 -2.52 -22.00 -15.03
CA ALA A 67 -2.31 -20.75 -14.30
C ALA A 67 -0.89 -20.59 -13.74
N ARG A 68 -0.23 -21.71 -13.37
CA ARG A 68 1.13 -21.71 -12.84
C ARG A 68 2.20 -21.64 -13.92
N LEU A 69 1.84 -22.03 -15.15
CA LEU A 69 2.75 -22.13 -16.29
C LEU A 69 2.68 -20.89 -17.18
N LEU A 70 1.49 -20.32 -17.36
CA LEU A 70 1.26 -19.08 -18.09
C LEU A 70 1.88 -17.91 -17.33
N ARG A 71 2.71 -17.14 -18.04
CA ARG A 71 3.33 -15.91 -17.53
C ARG A 71 2.62 -14.69 -18.10
N SER A 72 2.35 -13.72 -17.24
CA SER A 72 1.88 -12.40 -17.67
C SER A 72 3.02 -11.63 -18.33
N LYS A 73 2.68 -10.51 -18.98
CA LYS A 73 3.64 -9.56 -19.56
C LYS A 73 4.65 -9.00 -18.54
N THR A 74 4.34 -9.05 -17.25
CA THR A 74 5.23 -8.60 -16.16
C THR A 74 6.15 -9.71 -15.64
N GLY A 75 6.11 -10.92 -16.22
CA GLY A 75 7.03 -12.02 -15.94
C GLY A 75 6.60 -12.95 -14.80
N ASN A 76 5.61 -12.54 -13.99
CA ASN A 76 4.99 -13.37 -12.95
C ASN A 76 3.97 -14.35 -13.56
N ASN A 77 3.74 -15.49 -12.90
CA ASN A 77 2.71 -16.43 -13.35
C ASN A 77 1.29 -15.92 -13.05
N LEU A 78 0.32 -16.36 -13.85
CA LEU A 78 -1.08 -15.95 -13.70
C LEU A 78 -1.67 -16.39 -12.36
N PHE A 79 -1.19 -17.48 -11.76
CA PHE A 79 -1.60 -17.93 -10.43
C PHE A 79 -1.46 -16.82 -9.36
N SER A 80 -0.30 -16.16 -9.31
CA SER A 80 -0.03 -15.08 -8.35
C SER A 80 -0.88 -13.84 -8.61
N HIS A 81 -1.20 -13.58 -9.87
CA HIS A 81 -2.01 -12.47 -10.30
C HIS A 81 -3.51 -12.69 -10.02
N LEU A 82 -4.01 -13.90 -10.22
CA LEU A 82 -5.37 -14.31 -9.83
C LEU A 82 -5.56 -14.24 -8.31
N ALA A 83 -4.53 -14.55 -7.51
CA ALA A 83 -4.58 -14.34 -6.06
C ALA A 83 -4.83 -12.87 -5.68
N LYS A 84 -4.18 -11.94 -6.40
CA LYS A 84 -4.38 -10.50 -6.21
C LYS A 84 -5.77 -10.05 -6.67
N LEU A 85 -6.23 -10.59 -7.80
CA LEU A 85 -7.58 -10.32 -8.30
C LEU A 85 -8.65 -10.79 -7.30
N ASN A 86 -8.49 -11.98 -6.70
CA ASN A 86 -9.35 -12.45 -5.61
C ASN A 86 -9.40 -11.44 -4.45
N SER A 87 -8.25 -10.93 -4.00
CA SER A 87 -8.20 -9.90 -2.96
C SER A 87 -8.89 -8.59 -3.37
N ALA A 88 -8.82 -8.21 -4.65
CA ALA A 88 -9.49 -7.01 -5.15
C ALA A 88 -11.01 -7.20 -5.24
N ILE A 89 -11.47 -8.39 -5.64
CA ILE A 89 -12.90 -8.72 -5.66
C ILE A 89 -13.49 -8.69 -4.25
N SER A 90 -12.76 -9.13 -3.23
CA SER A 90 -13.21 -9.06 -1.83
C SER A 90 -13.18 -7.65 -1.21
N SER A 91 -12.74 -6.62 -1.94
CA SER A 91 -12.71 -5.25 -1.44
C SER A 91 -14.05 -4.54 -1.66
N ASP A 92 -14.34 -3.54 -0.81
CA ASP A 92 -15.55 -2.71 -0.92
C ASP A 92 -15.62 -1.92 -2.25
N ASP A 93 -14.47 -1.69 -2.89
CA ASP A 93 -14.33 -0.95 -4.15
C ASP A 93 -14.43 -1.86 -5.40
N PHE A 94 -14.88 -3.10 -5.24
CA PHE A 94 -15.01 -4.05 -6.37
C PHE A 94 -15.97 -3.52 -7.44
N ASN A 95 -15.46 -3.41 -8.67
CA ASN A 95 -16.25 -3.07 -9.84
C ASN A 95 -16.32 -4.25 -10.82
N ILE A 96 -17.52 -4.83 -10.99
CA ILE A 96 -17.76 -5.94 -11.92
C ILE A 96 -17.33 -5.61 -13.35
N GLU A 97 -17.37 -4.35 -13.79
CA GLU A 97 -16.97 -3.97 -15.14
C GLU A 97 -15.54 -4.37 -15.48
N GLN A 98 -14.65 -4.46 -14.48
CA GLN A 98 -13.27 -4.93 -14.68
C GLN A 98 -13.19 -6.41 -15.06
N ILE A 99 -14.18 -7.21 -14.63
CA ILE A 99 -14.19 -8.67 -14.85
C ILE A 99 -15.28 -9.09 -15.83
N ARG A 100 -16.21 -8.20 -16.20
CA ARG A 100 -17.26 -8.45 -17.21
C ARG A 100 -16.69 -9.05 -18.50
N PRO A 101 -15.57 -8.57 -19.07
CA PRO A 101 -15.00 -9.19 -20.27
C PRO A 101 -14.60 -10.66 -20.08
N LEU A 102 -14.22 -11.07 -18.87
CA LEU A 102 -13.90 -12.46 -18.52
C LEU A 102 -15.17 -13.29 -18.41
N TRP A 103 -16.21 -12.79 -17.73
CA TRP A 103 -17.53 -13.41 -17.72
C TRP A 103 -18.08 -13.64 -19.12
N ASN A 104 -17.94 -12.64 -20.00
CA ASN A 104 -18.37 -12.74 -21.39
C ASN A 104 -17.70 -13.91 -22.11
N ALA A 105 -16.38 -14.07 -21.94
CA ALA A 105 -15.66 -15.16 -22.58
C ALA A 105 -16.06 -16.53 -22.05
N VAL A 106 -16.26 -16.64 -20.73
CA VAL A 106 -16.65 -17.90 -20.08
C VAL A 106 -18.06 -18.31 -20.48
N LEU A 107 -19.05 -17.41 -20.37
CA LEU A 107 -20.44 -17.69 -20.68
C LEU A 107 -20.67 -18.00 -22.17
N ASN A 108 -19.91 -17.38 -23.07
CA ASN A 108 -19.94 -17.68 -24.51
C ASN A 108 -19.15 -18.94 -24.89
N LYS A 109 -18.51 -19.63 -23.92
CA LYS A 109 -17.68 -20.81 -24.15
C LYS A 109 -16.58 -20.55 -25.19
N GLU A 110 -15.95 -19.39 -25.08
CA GLU A 110 -14.82 -19.01 -25.93
C GLU A 110 -13.64 -19.98 -25.74
N SER A 111 -12.70 -19.95 -26.68
CA SER A 111 -11.49 -20.78 -26.59
C SER A 111 -10.63 -20.46 -25.36
N ASP A 112 -9.87 -21.44 -24.87
CA ASP A 112 -8.94 -21.28 -23.74
C ASP A 112 -8.01 -20.08 -23.90
N ASP A 113 -7.46 -19.85 -25.09
CA ASP A 113 -6.58 -18.70 -25.34
C ASP A 113 -7.29 -17.37 -25.11
N VAL A 114 -8.53 -17.25 -25.59
CA VAL A 114 -9.37 -16.06 -25.38
C VAL A 114 -9.66 -15.86 -23.89
N ILE A 115 -10.05 -16.91 -23.17
CA ILE A 115 -10.32 -16.84 -21.73
C ILE A 115 -9.06 -16.39 -20.98
N TRP A 116 -7.90 -17.00 -21.23
CA TRP A 116 -6.64 -16.61 -20.59
C TRP A 116 -6.17 -15.21 -20.97
N ASN A 117 -6.46 -14.74 -22.19
CA ASN A 117 -6.20 -13.35 -22.59
C ASN A 117 -7.09 -12.37 -21.80
N LYS A 118 -8.35 -12.72 -21.53
CA LYS A 118 -9.23 -11.91 -20.67
C LYS A 118 -8.79 -11.91 -19.22
N VAL A 119 -8.26 -13.04 -18.71
CA VAL A 119 -7.62 -13.09 -17.39
C VAL A 119 -6.45 -12.12 -17.30
N GLU A 120 -5.56 -12.12 -18.30
CA GLU A 120 -4.44 -11.17 -18.34
C GLU A 120 -4.89 -9.71 -18.37
N ALA A 121 -5.94 -9.41 -19.14
CA ALA A 121 -6.49 -8.06 -19.21
C ALA A 121 -7.07 -7.63 -17.85
N ALA A 122 -7.92 -8.45 -17.23
CA ALA A 122 -8.53 -8.16 -15.93
C ALA A 122 -7.48 -7.93 -14.84
N VAL A 123 -6.44 -8.77 -14.81
CA VAL A 123 -5.30 -8.61 -13.89
C VAL A 123 -4.53 -7.32 -14.12
N THR A 124 -4.31 -6.93 -15.38
CA THR A 124 -3.54 -5.73 -15.73
C THR A 124 -4.31 -4.47 -15.34
N GLU A 125 -5.64 -4.47 -15.47
CA GLU A 125 -6.50 -3.36 -15.09
C GLU A 125 -6.65 -3.23 -13.56
N SER A 126 -6.67 -4.34 -12.83
CA SER A 126 -6.64 -4.34 -11.36
C SER A 126 -5.29 -3.95 -10.75
N THR A 127 -4.21 -3.86 -11.55
CA THR A 127 -3.00 -3.20 -11.09
C THR A 127 -3.15 -1.69 -11.28
N PRO A 128 -3.00 -0.87 -10.23
CA PRO A 128 -2.94 0.57 -10.39
C PRO A 128 -1.91 0.91 -11.48
N PRO A 129 -2.14 1.94 -12.32
CA PRO A 129 -1.18 2.38 -13.32
C PRO A 129 0.20 2.45 -12.66
N PRO A 130 1.27 1.99 -13.34
CA PRO A 130 2.60 1.94 -12.76
C PRO A 130 2.89 3.28 -12.11
N ARG A 131 2.88 3.29 -10.77
CA ARG A 131 3.25 4.50 -10.06
C ARG A 131 4.69 4.77 -10.54
N PRO A 132 5.00 5.97 -11.06
CA PRO A 132 6.36 6.26 -11.49
C PRO A 132 7.30 5.76 -10.39
N PRO A 133 8.36 5.03 -10.73
CA PRO A 133 9.25 4.48 -9.72
C PRO A 133 9.56 5.62 -8.77
N SER A 134 9.33 5.40 -7.48
CA SER A 134 9.68 6.39 -6.47
C SER A 134 11.10 6.81 -6.77
N SER A 135 11.29 8.06 -7.21
CA SER A 135 12.59 8.60 -7.59
C SER A 135 13.55 8.63 -6.39
N PHE A 136 13.01 8.36 -5.20
CA PHE A 136 13.72 8.18 -3.96
C PHE A 136 13.47 6.76 -3.47
N PRO A 137 14.49 5.89 -3.41
CA PRO A 137 14.32 4.63 -2.72
C PRO A 137 13.99 4.92 -1.25
N GLN A 138 12.82 4.43 -0.81
CA GLN A 138 12.35 4.59 0.57
C GLN A 138 13.18 3.79 1.58
N THR A 139 14.16 3.04 1.11
CA THR A 139 15.10 2.24 1.90
C THR A 139 16.50 2.53 1.36
N PRO A 140 17.46 2.95 2.20
CA PRO A 140 18.84 3.11 1.80
C PRO A 140 19.33 1.85 1.08
N TRP A 141 19.93 2.00 -0.10
CA TRP A 141 20.31 0.85 -0.93
C TRP A 141 21.61 0.21 -0.47
N VAL A 142 22.51 1.01 0.12
CA VAL A 142 23.87 0.57 0.42
C VAL A 142 24.08 0.42 1.92
N ARG A 143 23.50 1.29 2.75
CA ARG A 143 23.76 1.33 4.20
C ARG A 143 22.49 1.40 5.04
N ASN A 144 22.19 0.35 5.80
CA ASN A 144 21.12 0.40 6.80
C ASN A 144 21.60 1.11 8.09
N THR A 145 20.68 1.70 8.86
CA THR A 145 21.01 2.38 10.12
C THR A 145 21.62 1.43 11.16
N SER A 146 21.42 0.11 11.02
CA SER A 146 22.04 -0.91 11.85
C SER A 146 23.49 -1.24 11.48
N SER A 147 23.99 -0.81 10.31
CA SER A 147 25.40 -0.96 9.90
C SER A 147 26.32 0.04 10.58
N PHE A 148 25.75 1.15 11.06
CA PHE A 148 26.45 2.06 11.95
C PHE A 148 26.22 1.57 13.37
N ALA A 149 27.21 0.86 13.93
CA ALA A 149 27.28 0.72 15.38
C ALA A 149 27.24 2.14 15.95
N ASN A 150 26.26 2.41 16.82
CA ASN A 150 25.89 3.72 17.36
C ASN A 150 27.02 4.29 18.25
N SER A 151 28.14 4.60 17.62
CA SER A 151 29.39 5.05 18.20
C SER A 151 29.57 6.51 17.80
N THR A 152 29.89 7.33 18.78
CA THR A 152 30.16 8.75 18.60
C THR A 152 31.26 9.02 17.58
N GLU A 153 32.20 8.08 17.39
CA GLU A 153 33.34 8.18 16.48
C GLU A 153 32.93 8.19 14.98
N HIS A 154 31.89 7.46 14.62
CA HIS A 154 31.46 7.33 13.22
C HIS A 154 30.44 8.37 12.77
N ARG A 155 29.92 9.22 13.68
CA ARG A 155 28.97 10.29 13.36
C ARG A 155 29.46 11.25 12.28
N LYS A 156 30.76 11.57 12.24
CA LYS A 156 31.34 12.45 11.22
C LYS A 156 31.17 11.94 9.78
N TYR A 157 30.92 10.64 9.62
CA TYR A 157 30.70 10.01 8.32
C TYR A 157 29.21 9.85 7.99
N VAL A 158 28.31 9.97 8.99
CA VAL A 158 26.86 9.77 8.81
C VAL A 158 26.28 10.84 7.90
N ASP A 159 26.65 12.11 8.07
CA ASP A 159 26.16 13.19 7.22
C ASP A 159 26.55 12.99 5.75
N GLY A 160 27.77 12.52 5.49
CA GLY A 160 28.24 12.20 4.14
C GLY A 160 27.44 11.06 3.50
N VAL A 161 27.21 9.99 4.27
CA VAL A 161 26.42 8.83 3.81
C VAL A 161 24.95 9.21 3.58
N LEU A 162 24.34 9.99 4.48
CA LEU A 162 22.97 10.48 4.30
C LEU A 162 22.85 11.35 3.06
N LYS A 163 23.85 12.19 2.77
CA LYS A 163 23.86 13.03 1.57
C LYS A 163 24.01 12.22 0.28
N GLU A 164 24.81 11.16 0.30
CA GLU A 164 24.92 10.22 -0.82
C GLU A 164 23.62 9.42 -1.04
N GLU A 165 22.98 8.95 0.03
CA GLU A 165 21.76 8.12 -0.05
C GLU A 165 20.49 8.94 -0.36
N LEU A 166 20.32 10.12 0.25
CA LEU A 166 19.13 10.96 0.06
C LEU A 166 19.21 11.81 -1.22
N GLY A 167 20.41 11.94 -1.80
CA GLY A 167 20.63 12.78 -2.97
C GLY A 167 20.41 14.26 -2.69
N PRO A 168 20.00 15.05 -3.70
CA PRO A 168 19.73 16.48 -3.53
C PRO A 168 18.60 16.75 -2.53
N LEU A 169 18.90 17.43 -1.43
CA LEU A 169 17.91 17.91 -0.47
C LEU A 169 17.38 19.27 -0.90
N TYR A 170 16.07 19.39 -1.07
CA TYR A 170 15.40 20.63 -1.42
C TYR A 170 14.74 21.24 -0.19
N VAL A 171 14.96 22.54 0.02
CA VAL A 171 14.32 23.32 1.10
C VAL A 171 13.23 24.20 0.48
N GLY A 172 12.09 24.33 1.16
CA GLY A 172 11.03 25.24 0.74
C GLY A 172 10.30 24.82 -0.53
N VAL A 173 10.14 23.51 -0.75
CA VAL A 173 9.41 22.96 -1.91
C VAL A 173 7.98 23.52 -1.96
N PRO A 174 7.61 24.31 -2.99
CA PRO A 174 6.27 24.89 -3.08
C PRO A 174 5.19 23.82 -3.12
N GLY A 175 4.10 24.02 -2.36
CA GLY A 175 2.96 23.09 -2.35
C GLY A 175 3.19 21.76 -1.62
N PHE A 176 4.38 21.53 -1.01
CA PHE A 176 4.69 20.29 -0.32
C PHE A 176 3.65 19.91 0.75
N PHE A 177 3.23 20.88 1.56
CA PHE A 177 2.28 20.63 2.63
C PHE A 177 0.93 20.14 2.08
N GLU A 178 0.41 20.82 1.06
CA GLU A 178 -0.85 20.44 0.42
C GLU A 178 -0.75 19.06 -0.25
N ALA A 179 0.33 18.82 -0.99
CA ALA A 179 0.54 17.57 -1.70
C ALA A 179 0.67 16.34 -0.78
N TYR A 180 1.29 16.51 0.40
CA TYR A 180 1.57 15.38 1.31
C TYR A 180 0.54 15.24 2.44
N PHE A 181 0.00 16.36 2.93
CA PHE A 181 -0.86 16.40 4.11
C PHE A 181 -2.31 16.83 3.80
N GLY A 182 -2.58 17.38 2.61
CA GLY A 182 -3.90 17.92 2.26
C GLY A 182 -5.03 16.88 2.23
N SER A 183 -4.70 15.60 1.95
CA SER A 183 -5.68 14.50 1.99
C SER A 183 -6.00 14.00 3.40
N VAL A 184 -5.31 14.48 4.44
CA VAL A 184 -5.54 14.03 5.81
C VAL A 184 -6.68 14.85 6.42
N ALA A 185 -7.87 14.26 6.43
CA ALA A 185 -9.07 14.88 6.98
C ALA A 185 -8.83 15.37 8.43
N GLY A 186 -9.18 16.64 8.68
CA GLY A 186 -9.08 17.24 10.02
C GLY A 186 -7.66 17.62 10.48
N LEU A 187 -6.61 17.33 9.71
CA LEU A 187 -5.23 17.62 10.13
C LEU A 187 -4.96 19.11 10.26
N GLN A 188 -5.35 19.92 9.27
CA GLN A 188 -5.14 21.36 9.30
C GLN A 188 -5.86 22.06 10.48
N PRO A 189 -7.15 21.82 10.74
CA PRO A 189 -7.80 22.41 11.91
C PRO A 189 -7.23 21.89 13.24
N ALA A 190 -6.85 20.61 13.34
CA ALA A 190 -6.22 20.06 14.55
C ALA A 190 -4.83 20.69 14.80
N ALA A 191 -3.99 20.79 13.77
CA ALA A 191 -2.66 21.40 13.88
C ALA A 191 -2.76 22.88 14.28
N ARG A 192 -3.75 23.61 13.76
CA ARG A 192 -4.01 24.99 14.15
C ARG A 192 -4.39 25.09 15.63
N ALA A 193 -5.32 24.27 16.09
CA ALA A 193 -5.77 24.29 17.48
C ALA A 193 -4.65 23.91 18.47
N VAL A 194 -3.83 22.91 18.14
CA VAL A 194 -2.64 22.55 18.93
C VAL A 194 -1.65 23.73 18.99
N PHE A 195 -1.39 24.38 17.85
CA PHE A 195 -0.48 25.52 17.81
C PHE A 195 -1.05 26.75 18.54
N ASP A 196 -2.37 26.95 18.52
CA ASP A 196 -3.03 28.01 19.26
C ASP A 196 -2.86 27.81 20.77
N LYS A 197 -3.07 26.58 21.28
CA LYS A 197 -2.77 26.21 22.67
C LYS A 197 -1.32 26.45 23.08
N CYS A 198 -0.36 26.26 22.16
CA CYS A 198 1.06 26.53 22.46
C CYS A 198 1.35 28.01 22.76
N LYS A 199 0.47 28.93 22.36
CA LYS A 199 0.60 30.37 22.59
C LYS A 199 -0.20 30.85 23.81
N GLU A 200 -1.00 29.98 24.42
CA GLU A 200 -1.90 30.30 25.53
C GLU A 200 -1.24 30.05 26.89
N GLY A 201 -1.83 30.65 27.94
CA GLY A 201 -1.39 30.50 29.33
C GLY A 201 -0.33 31.52 29.78
N ASP A 202 -0.04 31.50 31.08
CA ASP A 202 0.95 32.41 31.71
C ASP A 202 2.40 32.05 31.36
N SER A 203 2.63 30.82 30.89
CA SER A 203 3.92 30.32 30.41
C SER A 203 3.71 29.58 29.07
N PRO A 204 3.60 30.33 27.95
CA PRO A 204 3.34 29.74 26.65
C PRO A 204 4.59 29.08 26.06
N LEU A 205 4.40 27.91 25.46
CA LEU A 205 5.46 27.13 24.81
C LEU A 205 6.04 27.80 23.58
N TYR A 206 5.26 28.66 22.92
CA TYR A 206 5.70 29.42 21.76
C TYR A 206 5.27 30.88 21.88
N GLN A 207 6.24 31.77 21.68
CA GLN A 207 6.04 33.20 21.61
C GLN A 207 6.58 33.73 20.29
N LYS A 208 5.88 34.69 19.69
CA LYS A 208 6.25 35.22 18.36
C LYS A 208 7.63 35.89 18.36
N GLU A 209 8.03 36.49 19.49
CA GLU A 209 9.25 37.29 19.62
C GLU A 209 10.46 36.45 20.02
N SER A 210 10.28 35.51 20.95
CA SER A 210 11.34 34.67 21.53
C SER A 210 11.38 33.24 21.01
N GLY A 211 10.38 32.82 20.23
CA GLY A 211 10.29 31.48 19.63
C GLY A 211 9.80 30.43 20.62
N TRP A 212 10.36 29.23 20.52
CA TRP A 212 10.01 28.12 21.40
C TRP A 212 10.67 28.27 22.77
N GLN A 213 9.88 28.06 23.82
CA GLN A 213 10.35 28.04 25.20
C GLN A 213 11.41 26.95 25.40
N ASP A 214 12.43 27.27 26.18
CA ASP A 214 13.52 26.37 26.58
C ASP A 214 14.31 25.73 25.44
N TRP A 215 14.25 26.32 24.23
CA TRP A 215 15.08 25.89 23.11
C TRP A 215 16.57 25.94 23.49
N PRO A 216 17.33 24.83 23.36
CA PRO A 216 18.74 24.79 23.74
C PRO A 216 19.59 25.74 22.90
N LYS A 217 20.26 26.71 23.56
CA LYS A 217 21.08 27.75 22.89
C LYS A 217 22.16 27.20 21.96
N GLU A 218 22.80 26.11 22.38
CA GLU A 218 23.89 25.48 21.62
C GLU A 218 23.41 24.36 20.68
N ALA A 219 22.10 24.08 20.66
CA ALA A 219 21.50 23.01 19.86
C ALA A 219 22.25 21.66 19.96
N ARG A 220 22.84 21.35 21.12
CA ARG A 220 23.53 20.09 21.37
C ARG A 220 22.53 18.95 21.24
N GLU A 221 22.89 17.90 20.50
CA GLU A 221 21.98 16.80 20.15
C GLU A 221 21.21 16.25 21.36
N LYS A 222 21.90 15.96 22.46
CA LYS A 222 21.29 15.44 23.69
C LYS A 222 20.22 16.40 24.25
N ASP A 223 20.56 17.67 24.36
CA ASP A 223 19.70 18.68 24.96
C ASP A 223 18.48 18.96 24.07
N VAL A 224 18.68 18.97 22.75
CA VAL A 224 17.61 19.10 21.75
C VAL A 224 16.68 17.90 21.79
N LEU A 225 17.20 16.68 21.89
CA LEU A 225 16.37 15.47 21.96
C LEU A 225 15.57 15.41 23.26
N SER A 226 16.16 15.79 24.39
CA SER A 226 15.45 15.89 25.67
C SER A 226 14.32 16.91 25.60
N TRP A 227 14.62 18.14 25.15
CA TRP A 227 13.64 19.20 24.95
C TRP A 227 12.52 18.78 23.99
N PHE A 228 12.86 18.16 22.87
CA PHE A 228 11.88 17.76 21.85
C PHE A 228 10.98 16.61 22.33
N ALA A 229 11.52 15.68 23.13
CA ALA A 229 10.74 14.60 23.73
C ALA A 229 9.68 15.14 24.70
N GLU A 230 10.01 16.16 25.49
CA GLU A 230 9.07 16.83 26.39
C GLU A 230 8.00 17.60 25.60
N LEU A 231 8.42 18.40 24.62
CA LEU A 231 7.52 19.20 23.78
C LEU A 231 6.53 18.32 22.99
N THR A 232 7.00 17.21 22.42
CA THR A 232 6.11 16.27 21.71
C THR A 232 5.10 15.61 22.63
N GLY A 233 5.41 15.42 23.91
CA GLY A 233 4.42 15.01 24.92
C GLY A 233 3.28 16.00 25.05
N GLN A 234 3.61 17.30 25.17
CA GLN A 234 2.61 18.37 25.32
C GLN A 234 1.74 18.53 24.06
N PHE A 235 2.32 18.38 22.86
CA PHE A 235 1.53 18.38 21.62
C PHE A 235 0.52 17.23 21.55
N LEU A 236 0.89 16.05 22.06
CA LEU A 236 -0.02 14.91 22.10
C LEU A 236 -1.20 15.17 23.04
N ASP A 237 -0.93 15.77 24.21
CA ASP A 237 -1.97 16.13 25.17
C ASP A 237 -2.94 17.17 24.58
N PHE A 238 -2.41 18.18 23.87
CA PHE A 238 -3.24 19.17 23.17
C PHE A 238 -4.08 18.57 22.04
N ALA A 239 -3.56 17.55 21.36
CA ALA A 239 -4.21 16.90 20.23
C ALA A 239 -5.27 15.87 20.66
N GLU A 240 -5.26 15.40 21.91
CA GLU A 240 -6.18 14.37 22.42
C GLU A 240 -7.66 14.80 22.30
N GLU A 241 -7.94 16.08 22.53
CA GLU A 241 -9.28 16.68 22.38
C GLU A 241 -9.79 16.69 20.93
N HIS A 242 -8.91 16.56 19.94
CA HIS A 242 -9.26 16.62 18.52
C HIS A 242 -9.48 15.25 17.86
N GLN A 243 -9.40 14.14 18.63
CA GLN A 243 -9.74 12.76 18.25
C GLN A 243 -9.42 12.39 16.79
N LEU A 244 -8.21 12.70 16.31
CA LEU A 244 -7.67 12.02 15.14
C LEU A 244 -7.56 10.54 15.52
N ALA A 245 -8.48 9.72 15.00
CA ALA A 245 -8.66 8.32 15.35
C ALA A 245 -7.31 7.64 15.61
N SER A 246 -7.10 7.23 16.87
CA SER A 246 -5.90 6.55 17.36
C SER A 246 -5.28 5.63 16.32
N ARG A 247 -3.97 5.79 16.05
CA ARG A 247 -3.14 4.74 15.44
C ARG A 247 -1.65 5.04 15.65
N ALA A 248 -1.15 4.54 16.80
CA ALA A 248 0.24 4.52 17.25
C ALA A 248 0.84 5.86 17.70
N ARG A 249 1.05 6.01 19.01
CA ARG A 249 1.95 7.01 19.59
C ARG A 249 3.38 6.68 19.13
N ARG A 250 3.87 7.35 18.10
CA ARG A 250 5.28 7.24 17.71
C ARG A 250 6.11 8.13 18.62
N ARG A 251 7.02 7.52 19.37
CA ARG A 251 8.04 8.24 20.13
C ARG A 251 9.40 8.03 19.46
N PRO A 252 10.33 8.98 19.58
CA PRO A 252 11.72 8.72 19.26
C PRO A 252 12.19 7.47 20.05
N LEU A 253 12.41 6.35 19.35
CA LEU A 253 12.88 5.10 19.97
C LEU A 253 14.40 5.08 20.13
N ALA A 254 15.12 5.81 19.27
CA ALA A 254 16.55 5.91 19.36
C ALA A 254 16.92 6.95 20.44
N GLN A 255 17.76 6.54 21.38
CA GLN A 255 18.55 7.44 22.23
C GLN A 255 19.98 7.44 21.67
N PRO A 256 20.29 8.26 20.66
CA PRO A 256 21.55 8.13 19.93
C PRO A 256 22.77 8.44 20.82
N HIS A 257 22.53 9.12 21.95
CA HIS A 257 23.52 9.44 22.96
C HIS A 257 23.78 8.30 23.97
N GLN A 258 23.00 7.22 23.97
CA GLN A 258 23.23 6.05 24.82
C GLN A 258 23.97 4.97 24.04
N ARG A 259 25.10 4.50 24.57
CA ARG A 259 25.78 3.31 24.06
C ARG A 259 24.83 2.13 24.20
N ILE A 260 24.76 1.29 23.15
CA ILE A 260 24.06 0.01 23.22
C ILE A 260 24.76 -0.83 24.29
N LEU A 261 24.00 -1.44 25.20
CA LEU A 261 24.54 -2.36 26.21
C LEU A 261 25.39 -3.43 25.49
N ASP A 262 26.59 -3.69 25.99
CA ASP A 262 27.63 -4.56 25.39
C ASP A 262 28.53 -3.96 24.30
N SER A 263 28.41 -2.66 23.97
CA SER A 263 29.36 -1.99 23.09
C SER A 263 30.63 -1.54 23.83
N THR A 264 31.75 -2.22 23.57
CA THR A 264 33.09 -1.96 24.15
C THR A 264 34.00 -1.11 23.25
N ALA A 265 33.47 -0.46 22.22
CA ALA A 265 34.28 0.44 21.40
C ALA A 265 34.63 1.73 22.17
N ASP A 266 35.93 1.95 22.35
CA ASP A 266 36.51 3.19 22.92
C ASP A 266 36.22 4.40 22.03
#